data_AF-A0A3D3J1R3-F1
#
_entry.id   AF-A0A3D3J1R3-F1
#
_cell.length_a   1.000
_cell.length_b   1.000
_cell.length_c   1.000
_cell.angle_alpha   90.00
_cell.angle_beta   90.00
_cell.angle_gamma   90.00
#
_symmetry.space_group_name_H-M   'P 1'
#
loop_
_entity.id
_entity.type
_entity.pdbx_description
1 polymer ?
#
loop_
_entity_poly.entity_id
_entity_poly.type
_entity_poly.pdbx_seq_one_letter_code
_entity_poly.pdbx_strand_id
1 'polypeptide(L)' 'GHCKPCPKDIDIAMVNKFYDLATVQDKVPQSVVEHYKALKHTAAECIGCKSCESRCPFGVKIADRMERSSALFGC' A
#
# COMPACT_ATOMS: atom_id res chain seq x y z
N GLY A 1 -3.32 -2.99 -13.38
CA GLY A 1 -2.35 -3.66 -12.49
C GLY A 1 -2.97 -4.90 -11.88
N HIS A 2 -2.16 -5.90 -11.53
CA HIS A 2 -2.63 -7.25 -11.15
C HIS A 2 -3.40 -7.32 -9.82
N CYS A 3 -3.19 -6.35 -8.93
CA CYS A 3 -3.81 -6.35 -7.59
C CYS A 3 -5.29 -5.92 -7.58
N LYS A 4 -5.93 -5.73 -8.74
CA LYS A 4 -7.33 -5.28 -8.87
C LYS A 4 -8.26 -6.44 -9.27
N PRO A 5 -9.56 -6.38 -8.90
CA PRO A 5 -10.16 -5.46 -7.92
C PRO A 5 -9.74 -5.75 -6.46
N CYS A 6 -9.66 -4.70 -5.66
CA CYS A 6 -9.64 -4.75 -4.20
C CYS A 6 -11.08 -4.48 -3.71
N PRO A 7 -11.66 -5.26 -2.79
CA PRO A 7 -13.03 -5.04 -2.30
C PRO A 7 -13.21 -3.73 -1.50
N LYS A 8 -12.10 -3.06 -1.18
CA LYS A 8 -12.05 -1.78 -0.47
C LYS A 8 -11.65 -0.62 -1.39
N ASP A 9 -11.60 -0.86 -2.71
CA ASP A 9 -11.20 0.13 -3.73
C ASP A 9 -9.82 0.78 -3.50
N ILE A 10 -8.96 0.14 -2.70
CA ILE A 10 -7.58 0.59 -2.47
C ILE A 10 -6.80 0.50 -3.78
N ASP A 11 -6.15 1.59 -4.18
CA ASP A 11 -5.14 1.53 -5.22
C ASP A 11 -3.83 0.96 -4.65
N ILE A 12 -3.80 -0.37 -4.56
CA ILE A 12 -2.66 -1.14 -4.02
C ILE A 12 -1.35 -0.80 -4.75
N ALA A 13 -1.40 -0.50 -6.04
CA ALA A 13 -0.20 -0.14 -6.79
C ALA A 13 0.37 1.21 -6.32
N MET A 14 -0.49 2.20 -6.06
CA MET A 14 -0.08 3.49 -5.52
C MET A 14 0.42 3.37 -4.07
N VAL A 15 -0.28 2.63 -3.21
CA VAL A 15 0.20 2.37 -1.84
C VAL A 15 1.59 1.72 -1.86
N ASN A 16 1.78 0.69 -2.70
CA ASN A 16 3.06 0.01 -2.83
C ASN A 16 4.15 0.95 -3.31
N LYS A 17 3.87 1.80 -4.32
CA LYS A 17 4.80 2.81 -4.82
C LYS A 17 5.27 3.75 -3.71
N PHE A 18 4.34 4.27 -2.88
CA PHE A 18 4.72 5.15 -1.78
C PHE A 18 5.48 4.42 -0.68
N TYR A 19 5.11 3.18 -0.38
CA TYR A 19 5.86 2.34 0.55
C TYR A 19 7.30 2.10 0.07
N ASP A 20 7.50 1.80 -1.22
CA ASP A 20 8.85 1.65 -1.80
C ASP A 20 9.63 2.96 -1.69
N LEU A 21 9.05 4.08 -2.11
CA LEU A 21 9.70 5.40 -2.03
C LEU A 21 10.07 5.82 -0.60
N ALA A 22 9.25 5.42 0.37
CA ALA A 22 9.48 5.71 1.79
C ALA A 22 10.56 4.81 2.42
N THR A 23 10.69 3.57 1.96
CA THR A 23 11.61 2.58 2.57
C THR A 23 13.01 2.56 1.95
N VAL A 24 13.20 3.14 0.76
CA VAL A 24 14.54 3.28 0.13
C VAL A 24 15.38 4.42 0.68
N GLN A 25 14.84 5.27 1.55
CA GLN A 25 15.53 6.43 2.12
C GLN A 25 15.67 6.28 3.64
N ASP A 26 16.71 6.88 4.23
CA ASP A 26 16.92 6.87 5.69
C ASP A 26 15.76 7.53 6.46
N LYS A 27 15.10 8.50 5.84
CA LYS A 27 13.93 9.20 6.36
C LYS A 27 12.88 9.31 5.28
N VAL A 28 11.62 9.12 5.66
CA VAL A 28 10.49 9.28 4.74
C VAL A 28 10.33 10.76 4.37
N PRO A 29 10.41 11.15 3.08
CA PRO A 29 10.20 12.53 2.69
C PRO A 29 8.78 12.99 3.00
N GLN A 30 8.64 14.23 3.47
CA GLN A 30 7.34 14.81 3.78
C GLN A 30 6.40 14.82 2.55
N SER A 31 6.94 15.07 1.35
CA SER A 31 6.17 15.01 0.10
C SER A 31 5.55 13.64 -0.17
N VAL A 32 6.27 12.55 0.15
CA VAL A 32 5.74 11.18 0.01
C VAL A 32 4.58 10.95 0.99
N VAL A 33 4.72 11.43 2.23
CA VAL A 33 3.65 11.34 3.24
C VAL A 33 2.41 12.13 2.80
N GLU A 34 2.58 13.36 2.31
CA GLU A 34 1.48 14.21 1.83
C GLU A 34 0.77 13.58 0.63
N HIS A 35 1.52 13.08 -0.34
CA HIS A 35 0.94 12.39 -1.50
C HIS A 35 0.24 11.08 -1.13
N TYR A 36 0.75 10.34 -0.14
CA TYR A 36 0.08 9.15 0.40
C TYR A 36 -1.24 9.52 1.07
N LYS A 37 -1.25 10.55 1.92
CA LYS A 37 -2.46 11.02 2.63
C LYS A 37 -3.52 11.58 1.69
N ALA A 38 -3.15 12.00 0.48
CA ALA A 38 -4.08 12.43 -0.56
C ALA A 38 -4.79 11.27 -1.29
N LEU A 39 -4.44 10.01 -1.01
CA LEU A 39 -5.15 8.86 -1.57
C LEU A 39 -6.58 8.80 -1.06
N LYS A 40 -7.53 8.48 -1.96
CA LYS A 40 -8.94 8.30 -1.60
C LYS A 40 -9.15 7.15 -0.61
N HIS A 41 -8.39 6.08 -0.79
CA HIS A 41 -8.38 4.93 0.12
C HIS A 41 -6.95 4.60 0.52
N THR A 42 -6.72 4.42 1.83
CA THR A 42 -5.38 4.16 2.38
C THR A 42 -5.19 2.68 2.73
N ALA A 43 -3.98 2.32 3.14
CA ALA A 43 -3.65 0.94 3.52
C ALA A 43 -4.39 0.49 4.79
N ALA A 44 -4.78 1.43 5.66
CA ALA A 44 -5.55 1.18 6.88
C ALA A 44 -6.92 0.54 6.60
N GLU A 45 -7.47 0.74 5.40
CA GLU A 45 -8.75 0.14 5.01
C GLU A 45 -8.61 -1.32 4.57
N CYS A 46 -7.38 -1.85 4.48
CA CYS A 46 -7.16 -3.24 4.12
C CYS A 46 -7.73 -4.18 5.18
N ILE A 47 -8.63 -5.06 4.78
CA ILE A 47 -9.25 -6.07 5.65
C ILE A 47 -8.48 -7.40 5.66
N GLY A 48 -7.27 -7.46 5.11
CA GLY A 48 -6.45 -8.67 5.09
C GLY A 48 -7.04 -9.85 4.29
N CYS A 49 -7.93 -9.60 3.31
CA CYS A 49 -8.59 -10.67 2.56
C CYS A 49 -7.68 -11.49 1.63
N LYS A 50 -6.49 -10.98 1.30
CA LYS A 50 -5.45 -11.61 0.45
C LYS A 50 -5.89 -11.95 -0.99
N SER A 51 -7.08 -11.57 -1.43
CA SER A 51 -7.56 -11.83 -2.80
C SER A 51 -6.63 -11.30 -3.89
N CYS A 52 -5.95 -10.18 -3.63
CA CYS A 52 -4.97 -9.58 -4.54
C CYS A 52 -3.65 -10.37 -4.67
N GLU A 53 -3.29 -11.16 -3.65
CA GLU A 53 -2.04 -11.94 -3.63
C GLU A 53 -2.06 -13.07 -4.65
N SER A 54 -3.21 -13.75 -4.81
CA SER A 54 -3.41 -14.80 -5.81
C SER A 54 -3.16 -14.34 -7.25
N ARG A 55 -3.20 -13.03 -7.49
CA ARG A 55 -2.98 -12.40 -8.80
C ARG A 55 -1.58 -11.82 -8.94
N CYS A 56 -0.78 -11.80 -7.89
CA CYS A 56 0.54 -11.18 -7.90
C CYS A 56 1.54 -12.09 -8.63
N PRO A 57 2.09 -11.68 -9.80
CA PRO A 57 3.05 -12.51 -10.53
C PRO A 57 4.39 -12.68 -9.80
N PHE A 58 4.64 -11.86 -8.78
CA PHE A 58 5.88 -11.86 -8.00
C PHE A 58 5.73 -12.49 -6.61
N GLY A 59 4.54 -13.00 -6.25
CA GLY A 59 4.29 -13.62 -4.95
C GLY A 59 4.41 -12.66 -3.75
N VAL A 60 4.19 -11.36 -3.96
CA VAL A 60 4.24 -10.36 -2.87
C VAL A 60 3.07 -10.57 -1.91
N LYS A 61 3.37 -10.58 -0.62
CA LYS A 61 2.37 -10.55 0.46
C LYS A 61 1.77 -9.16 0.60
N ILE A 62 0.76 -8.88 -0.20
CA ILE A 62 0.12 -7.56 -0.28
C ILE A 62 -0.55 -7.20 1.05
N ALA A 63 -1.20 -8.13 1.74
CA ALA A 63 -1.86 -7.84 3.01
C ALA A 63 -0.86 -7.38 4.08
N ASP A 64 0.23 -8.13 4.27
CA ASP A 64 1.33 -7.77 5.18
C ASP A 64 1.93 -6.41 4.83
N ARG A 65 2.01 -6.10 3.53
CA ARG A 65 2.52 -4.82 3.05
C ARG A 65 1.57 -3.65 3.30
N MET A 66 0.25 -3.88 3.26
CA MET A 66 -0.74 -2.87 3.64
C MET A 66 -0.61 -2.54 5.13
N GLU A 67 -0.48 -3.55 5.99
CA GLU A 67 -0.26 -3.35 7.43
C GLU A 67 1.00 -2.51 7.71
N ARG A 68 2.12 -2.88 7.08
CA ARG A 68 3.38 -2.11 7.19
C ARG A 68 3.24 -0.69 6.66
N SER A 69 2.47 -0.49 5.60
CA SER A 69 2.20 0.85 5.05
C SER A 69 1.36 1.68 6.01
N SER A 70 0.34 1.09 6.64
CA SER A 70 -0.49 1.75 7.67
C SER A 70 0.37 2.24 8.82
N ALA A 71 1.23 1.36 9.34
CA ALA A 71 2.16 1.70 10.42
C ALA A 71 3.17 2.78 10.01
N LEU A 72 3.69 2.72 8.78
CA LEU A 72 4.68 3.68 8.28
C LEU A 72 4.10 5.09 8.09
N PHE A 73 2.86 5.19 7.60
CA PHE A 73 2.21 6.47 7.31
C PHE A 73 1.31 6.99 8.44
N GLY A 74 1.10 6.19 9.49
CA GLY A 74 0.33 6.55 10.67
C GLY A 74 -1.16 6.69 10.40
N CYS A 75 -1.74 5.75 9.64
CA CYS A 75 -3.18 5.65 9.41
C CYS A 75 -3.78 4.37 9.99
#